data_AF-A0A5Q0BKJ5-F1
#
_entry.id   AF-A0A5Q0BKJ5-F1
#
_cell.length_a   1.000
_cell.length_b   1.000
_cell.length_c   1.000
_cell.angle_alpha   90.00
_cell.angle_beta   90.00
_cell.angle_gamma   90.00
#
_symmetry.space_group_name_H-M   'P 1'
#
loop_
_entity.id
_entity.type
_entity.pdbx_description
1 polymer ?
#
loop_
_entity_poly.entity_id
_entity_poly.type
_entity_poly.pdbx_seq_one_letter_code
_entity_poly.pdbx_strand_id
1 'polypeptide(L)'
;MNRKHKLDLKLKSIRIDEFNKGFSYPISSEIFQLIEDSGYLIVDLTAGNKNVYHELGLLMGLNQARQKLHDNFLLLHNSSAGDLSKDFGFNIADFKQLRLADTHSISVEVEKQLAVFYGLEL
;
A
#
# COMPACT_ATOMS: atom_id res chain seq x y z
N MET A 1 9.89 -2.86 14.06
CA MET A 1 8.79 -1.98 14.55
C MET A 1 8.12 -2.42 15.86
N ASN A 2 7.19 -3.39 15.88
CA ASN A 2 6.36 -3.73 17.06
C ASN A 2 7.13 -3.98 18.35
N ARG A 3 8.19 -4.80 18.31
CA ARG A 3 9.03 -5.07 19.49
C ARG A 3 9.74 -3.82 20.03
N LYS A 4 10.19 -2.95 19.13
CA LYS A 4 10.95 -1.73 19.47
C LYS A 4 10.06 -0.70 20.16
N HIS A 5 8.82 -0.54 19.70
CA HIS A 5 7.89 0.48 20.18
C HIS A 5 6.75 -0.07 21.06
N LYS A 6 6.77 -1.37 21.42
CA LYS A 6 5.72 -2.06 22.19
C LYS A 6 4.31 -1.88 21.59
N LEU A 7 4.21 -2.05 20.28
CA LEU A 7 2.96 -1.93 19.53
C LEU A 7 2.41 -3.31 19.16
N ASP A 8 1.14 -3.34 18.78
CA ASP A 8 0.48 -4.51 18.20
C ASP A 8 -0.05 -4.23 16.78
N LEU A 9 0.79 -3.64 15.92
CA LEU A 9 0.43 -3.44 14.51
C LEU A 9 0.27 -4.81 13.84
N LYS A 10 -0.89 -5.05 13.24
CA LYS A 10 -1.15 -6.27 12.44
C LYS A 10 -0.84 -5.99 10.98
N LEU A 11 0.01 -6.81 10.38
CA LEU A 11 0.26 -6.79 8.94
C LEU A 11 -0.69 -7.77 8.26
N LYS A 12 -1.46 -7.29 7.28
CA LYS A 12 -2.38 -8.10 6.49
C LYS A 12 -2.05 -7.92 5.01
N SER A 13 -1.76 -9.01 4.32
CA SER A 13 -1.55 -8.98 2.87
C SER A 13 -2.90 -8.96 2.14
N ILE A 14 -3.04 -8.07 1.17
CA ILE A 14 -4.15 -8.09 0.21
C ILE A 14 -3.72 -8.98 -0.96
N ARG A 15 -4.30 -10.17 -1.07
CA ARG A 15 -4.03 -11.15 -2.14
C ARG A 15 -5.32 -11.48 -2.88
N ILE A 16 -5.71 -10.54 -3.75
CA ILE A 16 -6.94 -10.63 -4.55
C ILE A 16 -7.01 -11.96 -5.32
N ASP A 17 -5.88 -12.43 -5.82
CA ASP A 17 -5.73 -13.67 -6.58
C ASP A 17 -6.04 -14.94 -5.77
N GLU A 18 -5.96 -14.87 -4.43
CA GLU A 18 -6.19 -16.02 -3.54
C GLU A 18 -7.64 -16.15 -3.06
N PHE A 19 -8.51 -15.16 -3.32
CA PHE A 19 -9.89 -15.23 -2.90
C PHE A 19 -10.72 -16.16 -3.80
N ASN A 20 -11.11 -17.31 -3.26
CA ASN A 20 -11.98 -18.27 -3.93
C ASN A 20 -13.30 -18.47 -3.15
N LYS A 21 -14.42 -18.01 -3.73
CA LYS A 21 -15.77 -18.23 -3.18
C LYS A 21 -16.57 -19.30 -3.93
N GLY A 22 -16.00 -19.95 -4.94
CA GLY A 22 -16.67 -20.96 -5.76
C GLY A 22 -17.67 -20.42 -6.80
N PHE A 23 -17.88 -19.11 -6.87
CA PHE A 23 -18.69 -18.42 -7.88
C PHE A 23 -18.10 -17.02 -8.17
N SER A 24 -18.55 -16.35 -9.23
CA SER A 24 -18.13 -14.98 -9.55
C SER A 24 -18.71 -13.99 -8.54
N TYR A 25 -17.88 -13.14 -7.94
CA TYR A 25 -18.31 -12.08 -7.03
C TYR A 25 -17.48 -10.80 -7.26
N PRO A 26 -17.99 -9.62 -6.84
CA PRO A 26 -17.23 -8.38 -6.93
C PRO A 26 -16.05 -8.40 -5.95
N ILE A 27 -14.84 -8.52 -6.48
CA ILE A 27 -13.58 -8.42 -5.72
C ILE A 27 -13.48 -7.10 -4.96
N SER A 28 -14.08 -6.03 -5.50
CA SER A 28 -14.11 -4.70 -4.90
C SER A 28 -14.63 -4.69 -3.46
N SER A 29 -15.58 -5.57 -3.11
CA SER A 29 -16.13 -5.65 -1.76
C SER A 29 -15.14 -6.23 -0.76
N GLU A 30 -14.32 -7.20 -1.18
CA GLU A 30 -13.26 -7.78 -0.34
C GLU A 30 -12.13 -6.77 -0.12
N ILE A 31 -11.71 -6.09 -1.20
CA ILE A 31 -10.71 -5.01 -1.12
C ILE A 31 -11.21 -3.91 -0.20
N PHE A 32 -12.49 -3.51 -0.33
CA PHE A 32 -13.10 -2.49 0.52
C PHE A 32 -12.97 -2.84 1.99
N GLN A 33 -13.37 -4.05 2.39
CA GLN A 33 -13.30 -4.48 3.78
C GLN A 33 -11.85 -4.48 4.30
N LEU A 34 -10.91 -4.95 3.48
CA LEU A 34 -9.50 -4.96 3.83
C LEU A 34 -8.93 -3.55 4.05
N ILE A 35 -9.32 -2.60 3.19
CA ILE A 35 -8.89 -1.21 3.29
C ILE A 35 -9.55 -0.53 4.49
N GLU A 36 -10.85 -0.76 4.74
CA GLU A 36 -11.55 -0.21 5.91
C GLU A 36 -10.93 -0.66 7.23
N ASP A 37 -10.56 -1.94 7.32
CA ASP A 37 -9.95 -2.53 8.52
C ASP A 37 -8.49 -2.05 8.71
N SER A 38 -7.91 -1.35 7.73
CA SER A 38 -6.49 -0.96 7.71
C SER A 38 -6.31 0.52 8.03
N GLY A 39 -5.35 0.81 8.92
CA GLY A 39 -4.97 2.20 9.24
C GLY A 39 -3.99 2.83 8.25
N TYR A 40 -3.16 2.01 7.59
CA TYR A 40 -2.11 2.45 6.67
C TYR A 40 -1.90 1.41 5.58
N LEU A 41 -2.00 1.81 4.31
CA LEU A 41 -1.86 0.92 3.17
C LEU A 41 -0.45 0.98 2.56
N ILE A 42 0.23 -0.15 2.46
CA ILE A 42 1.51 -0.25 1.76
C ILE A 42 1.26 -0.95 0.42
N VAL A 43 1.65 -0.30 -0.66
CA VAL A 43 1.31 -0.69 -2.02
C VAL A 43 2.59 -0.94 -2.81
N ASP A 44 2.74 -2.14 -3.37
CA ASP A 44 3.87 -2.48 -4.23
C ASP A 44 3.52 -2.33 -5.72
N LEU A 45 4.14 -1.36 -6.37
CA LEU A 45 3.97 -1.03 -7.78
C LEU A 45 4.92 -1.81 -8.71
N THR A 46 5.82 -2.63 -8.16
CA THR A 46 6.81 -3.38 -8.94
C THR A 46 6.11 -4.24 -10.01
N ALA A 47 6.66 -4.25 -11.23
CA ALA A 47 6.15 -5.02 -12.36
C ALA A 47 4.71 -4.64 -12.83
N GLY A 48 4.22 -3.45 -12.47
CA GLY A 48 3.01 -2.88 -13.04
C GLY A 48 1.73 -3.62 -12.63
N ASN A 49 1.64 -4.07 -11.38
CA ASN A 49 0.46 -4.77 -10.86
C ASN A 49 -0.81 -3.91 -11.04
N LYS A 50 -1.69 -4.33 -11.95
CA LYS A 50 -2.90 -3.57 -12.31
C LYS A 50 -3.90 -3.46 -11.16
N ASN A 51 -3.91 -4.43 -10.25
CA ASN A 51 -4.85 -4.45 -9.12
C ASN A 51 -4.60 -3.29 -8.15
N VAL A 52 -3.34 -2.84 -8.06
CA VAL A 52 -2.93 -1.71 -7.22
C VAL A 52 -3.74 -0.45 -7.51
N TYR A 53 -4.02 -0.16 -8.78
CA TYR A 53 -4.78 1.03 -9.16
C TYR A 53 -6.21 0.99 -8.59
N HIS A 54 -6.81 -0.20 -8.54
CA HIS A 54 -8.13 -0.39 -7.96
C HIS A 54 -8.11 -0.24 -6.44
N GLU A 55 -7.11 -0.81 -5.76
CA GLU A 55 -6.95 -0.71 -4.31
C GLU A 55 -6.68 0.74 -3.87
N LEU A 56 -5.71 1.39 -4.51
CA LEU A 56 -5.34 2.77 -4.21
C LEU A 56 -6.46 3.75 -4.55
N GLY A 57 -7.08 3.58 -5.72
CA GLY A 57 -8.20 4.41 -6.14
C GLY A 57 -9.39 4.30 -5.20
N LEU A 58 -9.67 3.10 -4.68
CA LEU A 58 -10.71 2.90 -3.67
C LEU A 58 -10.38 3.61 -2.36
N LEU A 59 -9.15 3.46 -1.84
CA LEU A 59 -8.70 4.16 -0.64
C LEU A 59 -8.82 5.69 -0.80
N MET A 60 -8.34 6.23 -1.92
CA MET A 60 -8.40 7.67 -2.20
C MET A 60 -9.85 8.16 -2.28
N GLY A 61 -10.72 7.42 -2.97
CA GLY A 61 -12.16 7.73 -3.02
C GLY A 61 -12.80 7.73 -1.64
N LEU A 62 -12.44 6.79 -0.76
CA LEU A 62 -12.93 6.75 0.61
C LEU A 62 -12.42 7.90 1.47
N ASN A 63 -11.14 8.25 1.34
CA ASN A 63 -10.57 9.41 2.01
C ASN A 63 -11.30 10.69 1.59
N GLN A 64 -11.55 10.87 0.29
CA GLN A 64 -12.27 12.03 -0.22
C GLN A 64 -13.72 12.09 0.29
N ALA A 65 -14.44 10.96 0.26
CA ALA A 65 -15.79 10.88 0.82
C ALA A 65 -15.83 11.20 2.33
N ARG A 66 -14.74 10.92 3.05
CA ARG A 66 -14.59 11.18 4.49
C ARG A 66 -13.92 12.52 4.81
N GLN A 67 -13.61 13.33 3.81
CA GLN A 67 -12.86 14.58 3.97
C GLN A 67 -11.51 14.39 4.70
N LYS A 68 -10.85 13.25 4.48
CA LYS A 68 -9.53 12.93 5.00
C LYS A 68 -8.45 13.25 3.98
N LEU A 69 -7.25 13.54 4.49
CA LEU A 69 -6.05 13.66 3.68
C LEU A 69 -5.66 12.31 3.07
N HIS A 70 -4.86 12.35 2.01
CA HIS A 70 -4.33 11.18 1.30
C HIS A 70 -2.94 10.81 1.84
N ASP A 71 -2.81 10.70 3.16
CA ASP A 71 -1.54 10.49 3.88
C ASP A 71 -1.42 9.09 4.52
N ASN A 72 -2.43 8.24 4.34
CA ASN A 72 -2.52 6.90 4.91
C ASN A 72 -2.11 5.78 3.94
N PHE A 73 -1.18 6.07 3.02
CA PHE A 73 -0.57 5.04 2.20
C PHE A 73 0.89 5.33 1.82
N LEU A 74 1.60 4.27 1.46
CA LEU A 74 2.96 4.29 0.95
C LEU A 74 3.04 3.53 -0.37
N LEU A 75 3.62 4.17 -1.39
CA LEU A 75 3.89 3.54 -2.67
C LEU A 75 5.34 3.02 -2.69
N LEU A 76 5.51 1.74 -2.96
CA LEU A 76 6.79 1.05 -3.07
C LEU A 76 7.05 0.66 -4.52
N HIS A 77 8.30 0.75 -4.95
CA HIS A 77 8.74 0.16 -6.21
C HIS A 77 10.16 -0.37 -6.05
N ASN A 78 10.34 -1.66 -6.37
CA ASN A 78 11.65 -2.25 -6.46
C ASN A 78 12.25 -2.00 -7.85
N SER A 79 13.17 -1.04 -7.92
CA SER A 79 13.84 -0.64 -9.16
C SER A 79 14.75 -1.72 -9.75
N SER A 80 15.10 -2.77 -9.00
CA SER A 80 15.89 -3.90 -9.54
C SER A 80 15.04 -4.96 -10.24
N ALA A 81 13.72 -4.93 -10.07
CA ALA A 81 12.80 -5.99 -10.51
C ALA A 81 11.70 -5.49 -11.46
N GLY A 82 11.64 -4.19 -11.75
CA GLY A 82 10.63 -3.56 -12.60
C GLY A 82 11.19 -2.50 -13.55
N ASP A 83 10.40 -2.11 -14.54
CA ASP A 83 10.69 -1.03 -15.48
C ASP A 83 9.80 0.17 -15.14
N LEU A 84 10.39 1.17 -14.47
CA LEU A 84 9.70 2.40 -14.04
C LEU A 84 8.93 3.11 -15.17
N SER A 85 9.34 2.95 -16.44
CA SER A 85 8.67 3.60 -17.56
C SER A 85 7.42 2.85 -18.03
N LYS A 86 7.29 1.57 -17.68
CA LYS A 86 6.20 0.67 -18.11
C LYS A 86 5.26 0.28 -16.97
N ASP A 87 5.77 0.27 -15.74
CA ASP A 87 5.03 -0.15 -14.56
C ASP A 87 4.10 0.96 -14.02
N PHE A 88 4.24 2.18 -14.56
CA PHE A 88 3.54 3.37 -14.10
C PHE A 88 2.55 3.93 -15.13
N GLY A 89 1.31 4.15 -14.67
CA GLY A 89 0.34 5.03 -15.30
C GLY A 89 0.46 6.45 -14.76
N PHE A 90 0.20 7.45 -15.61
CA PHE A 90 0.34 8.89 -15.33
C PHE A 90 -0.34 9.39 -14.04
N ASN A 91 -1.39 8.73 -13.54
CA ASN A 91 -2.21 9.22 -12.43
C ASN A 91 -1.62 9.05 -11.01
N ILE A 92 -0.59 8.21 -10.81
CA ILE A 92 0.00 8.00 -9.47
C ILE A 92 1.41 8.61 -9.33
N ALA A 93 1.88 9.29 -10.37
CA ALA A 93 3.21 9.91 -10.40
C ALA A 93 3.34 11.07 -9.40
N ASP A 94 2.23 11.73 -9.05
CA ASP A 94 2.22 12.90 -8.17
C ASP A 94 2.36 12.56 -6.67
N PHE A 95 2.23 11.28 -6.30
CA PHE A 95 2.43 10.84 -4.92
C PHE A 95 3.88 10.42 -4.67
N LYS A 96 4.37 10.69 -3.45
CA LYS A 96 5.71 10.25 -3.01
C LYS A 96 5.83 8.73 -3.14
N GLN A 97 6.88 8.28 -3.81
CA GLN A 97 7.19 6.87 -4.01
C GLN A 97 8.54 6.54 -3.40
N LEU A 98 8.58 5.42 -2.68
CA LEU A 98 9.82 4.84 -2.22
C LEU A 98 10.37 3.92 -3.31
N ARG A 99 11.43 4.37 -3.98
CA ARG A 99 12.10 3.65 -5.06
C ARG A 99 13.47 3.18 -4.59
N LEU A 100 13.61 1.88 -4.39
CA LEU A 100 14.84 1.28 -3.88
C LEU A 100 15.15 0.00 -4.66
N ALA A 101 16.41 -0.41 -4.68
CA ALA A 101 16.87 -1.52 -5.51
C ALA A 101 17.02 -2.85 -4.75
N ASP A 102 16.78 -2.85 -3.44
CA ASP A 102 16.96 -4.03 -2.61
C ASP A 102 15.98 -4.08 -1.43
N THR A 103 15.66 -5.30 -1.00
CA THR A 103 14.69 -5.59 0.05
C THR A 103 15.11 -5.06 1.43
N HIS A 104 16.41 -5.01 1.72
CA HIS A 104 16.89 -4.53 3.01
C HIS A 104 16.63 -3.03 3.15
N SER A 105 17.01 -2.25 2.15
CA SER A 105 16.74 -0.81 2.09
C SER A 105 15.23 -0.54 2.14
N ILE A 106 14.41 -1.31 1.40
CA ILE A 106 12.95 -1.18 1.45
C ILE A 106 12.44 -1.36 2.87
N SER A 107 12.89 -2.41 3.56
CA SER A 107 12.46 -2.71 4.92
C SER A 107 12.80 -1.57 5.88
N VAL A 108 14.02 -1.04 5.81
CA VAL A 108 14.48 0.07 6.66
C VAL A 108 13.63 1.33 6.45
N GLU A 109 13.40 1.72 5.20
CA GLU A 109 12.69 2.96 4.92
C GLU A 109 11.17 2.81 5.12
N VAL A 110 10.59 1.63 4.89
CA VAL A 110 9.21 1.33 5.31
C VAL A 110 9.05 1.46 6.82
N GLU A 111 9.98 0.90 7.61
CA GLU A 111 9.93 1.06 9.06
C GLU A 111 10.01 2.54 9.47
N LYS A 112 10.83 3.35 8.81
CA LYS A 112 10.91 4.78 9.07
C LYS A 112 9.61 5.51 8.76
N GLN A 113 9.02 5.28 7.57
CA GLN A 113 7.75 5.92 7.19
C GLN A 113 6.61 5.52 8.15
N LEU A 114 6.56 4.26 8.57
CA LEU A 114 5.60 3.81 9.58
C LEU A 114 5.83 4.50 10.93
N ALA A 115 7.08 4.73 11.34
CA ALA A 115 7.39 5.44 12.57
C ALA A 115 6.85 6.88 12.53
N VAL A 116 7.06 7.58 11.41
CA VAL A 116 6.53 8.93 11.19
C VAL A 116 5.00 8.94 11.24
N PHE A 117 4.35 8.05 10.48
CA PHE A 117 2.88 8.03 10.39
C PHE A 117 2.21 7.77 11.74
N TYR A 118 2.74 6.84 12.54
CA TYR A 118 2.22 6.52 13.87
C TYR A 118 2.75 7.42 14.99
N GLY A 119 3.55 8.45 14.69
CA GLY A 119 4.09 9.39 15.69
C GLY A 119 5.06 8.74 16.68
N LEU A 120 5.88 7.81 16.21
CA LEU A 120 6.81 7.00 17.02
C LEU A 120 8.26 7.51 16.99
N GLU A 121 8.54 8.50 16.13
CA GLU A 121 9.79 9.25 16.16
C GLU A 121 9.72 10.32 17.28
N LEU A 122 10.68 10.26 18.21
CA LEU A 122 11.09 11.36 19.09
C LEU A 122 12.38 11.95 18.53
#